data_AF-G0NLT5-F1
#
_entry.id   AF-G0NLT5-F1
#
_cell.length_a   1.000
_cell.length_b   1.000
_cell.length_c   1.000
_cell.angle_alpha   90.00
_cell.angle_beta   90.00
_cell.angle_gamma   90.00
#
_symmetry.space_group_name_H-M   'P 1'
#
loop_
_entity.id
_entity.type
_entity.pdbx_description
1 polymer ?
#
loop_
_entity_poly.entity_id
_entity_poly.type
_entity_poly.pdbx_seq_one_letter_code
_entity_poly.pdbx_strand_id
1 'polypeptide(L)'
;MGRGSGYTKEEDQKLIAYAYQKIKHSFDFGYQCSKLATAKDWEELASEMEDKNAESLEQHFRKLLKVKIYGFEDTDPEILLTIGKHWEVPMNNKIKAAFEEKSGMSIQLNREMKIVNWSKSAN
;
A
#
# COMPACT_ATOMS: atom_id res chain seq x y z
N MET A 1 12.06 2.98 -27.53
CA MET A 1 12.36 3.96 -26.47
C MET A 1 11.55 3.57 -25.24
N GLY A 2 12.17 2.91 -24.27
CA GLY A 2 11.49 2.46 -23.05
C GLY A 2 11.12 3.66 -22.20
N ARG A 3 9.82 3.94 -22.08
CA ARG A 3 9.28 4.91 -21.11
C ARG A 3 9.56 4.33 -19.72
N GLY A 4 10.73 4.65 -19.16
CA GLY A 4 11.04 4.42 -17.76
C GLY A 4 9.95 5.09 -16.94
N SER A 5 9.31 4.33 -16.06
CA SER A 5 8.52 4.90 -14.98
C SER A 5 9.36 5.98 -14.31
N GLY A 6 8.88 7.23 -14.27
CA GLY A 6 9.59 8.34 -13.64
C GLY A 6 9.72 8.24 -12.10
N TYR A 7 9.59 7.02 -11.57
CA TYR A 7 9.69 6.65 -10.17
C TYR A 7 10.59 5.42 -10.05
N THR A 8 11.56 5.52 -9.15
CA THR A 8 12.51 4.48 -8.73
C THR A 8 11.88 3.60 -7.66
N LYS A 9 12.50 2.43 -7.41
CA LYS A 9 12.06 1.52 -6.34
C LYS A 9 12.13 2.19 -4.95
N GLU A 10 13.11 3.05 -4.73
CA GLU A 10 13.26 3.77 -3.46
C GLU A 10 12.13 4.78 -3.26
N GLU A 11 11.72 5.49 -4.32
CA GLU A 11 10.57 6.39 -4.27
C GLU A 11 9.26 5.62 -4.03
N ASP A 12 9.10 4.45 -4.64
CA ASP A 12 7.95 3.56 -4.38
C ASP A 12 7.90 3.11 -2.92
N GLN A 13 9.05 2.73 -2.34
CA GLN A 13 9.15 2.36 -0.93
C GLN A 13 8.80 3.52 0.00
N LYS A 14 9.32 4.72 -0.28
CA LYS A 14 8.98 5.93 0.49
C LYS A 14 7.48 6.22 0.43
N LEU A 15 6.87 6.11 -0.75
CA LEU A 15 5.43 6.28 -0.94
C LEU A 15 4.61 5.29 -0.10
N ILE A 16 4.97 4.02 -0.13
CA ILE A 16 4.28 2.96 0.64
C ILE A 16 4.45 3.19 2.14
N ALA A 17 5.66 3.48 2.60
CA ALA A 17 5.95 3.74 4.01
C ALA A 17 5.17 4.96 4.53
N TYR A 18 5.14 6.05 3.76
CA TYR A 18 4.40 7.25 4.11
C TYR A 18 2.88 7.00 4.15
N ALA A 19 2.34 6.31 3.14
CA ALA A 19 0.93 5.91 3.11
C ALA A 19 0.54 5.08 4.34
N TYR A 20 1.39 4.12 4.73
CA TYR A 20 1.19 3.31 5.94
C TYR A 20 1.22 4.15 7.22
N GLN A 21 2.19 5.05 7.37
CA GLN A 21 2.26 5.93 8.54
C GLN A 21 0.98 6.76 8.69
N LYS A 22 0.44 7.30 7.59
CA LYS A 22 -0.81 8.06 7.63
C LYS A 22 -2.02 7.18 7.98
N ILE A 23 -2.13 5.97 7.43
CA ILE A 23 -3.20 5.02 7.82
C ILE A 23 -3.10 4.68 9.31
N LYS A 24 -1.90 4.33 9.77
CA LYS A 24 -1.66 3.92 11.14
C LYS A 24 -2.00 5.05 12.10
N HIS A 25 -1.56 6.27 11.80
CA HIS A 25 -1.91 7.45 12.57
C HIS A 25 -3.43 7.67 12.59
N SER A 26 -4.13 7.59 11.45
CA SER A 26 -5.60 7.69 11.44
C SER A 26 -6.28 6.62 12.30
N PHE A 27 -5.76 5.39 12.28
CA PHE A 27 -6.28 4.26 13.05
C PHE A 27 -6.05 4.43 14.56
N ASP A 28 -4.83 4.80 14.96
CA ASP A 28 -4.43 5.00 16.35
C ASP A 28 -5.23 6.12 17.04
N PHE A 29 -5.61 7.15 16.28
CA PHE A 29 -6.41 8.27 16.79
C PHE A 29 -7.93 8.11 16.57
N GLY A 30 -8.40 6.95 16.10
CA GLY A 30 -9.82 6.65 15.95
C GLY A 30 -10.53 7.44 14.84
N TYR A 31 -9.77 8.06 13.92
CA TYR A 31 -10.35 8.75 12.78
C TYR A 31 -10.75 7.72 11.72
N GLN A 32 -12.04 7.70 11.35
CA GLN A 32 -12.50 7.07 10.11
C GLN A 32 -12.02 7.92 8.92
N CYS A 33 -10.73 7.88 8.61
CA CYS A 33 -10.23 8.45 7.38
C CYS A 33 -10.73 7.58 6.22
N SER A 34 -11.79 8.05 5.54
CA SER A 34 -12.32 7.45 4.31
C SER A 34 -11.41 7.70 3.09
N LYS A 35 -10.39 8.55 3.25
CA LYS A 35 -9.40 8.90 2.23
C LYS A 35 -8.03 8.81 2.90
N LEU A 36 -7.18 7.90 2.43
CA LEU A 36 -5.78 7.88 2.83
C LEU A 36 -5.08 9.05 2.18
N ALA A 37 -4.21 9.69 2.97
CA ALA A 37 -3.45 10.85 2.58
C ALA A 37 -4.35 11.91 1.92
N THR A 38 -4.81 12.87 2.71
CA THR A 38 -5.45 14.07 2.20
C THR A 38 -4.57 14.73 1.14
N ALA A 39 -5.13 15.59 0.29
CA ALA A 39 -4.32 16.38 -0.66
C ALA A 39 -3.11 17.02 0.04
N LYS A 40 -3.29 17.47 1.29
CA LYS A 40 -2.22 18.00 2.15
C LYS A 40 -1.12 17.01 2.49
N ASP A 41 -1.46 15.74 2.70
CA ASP A 41 -0.46 14.70 2.99
C ASP A 41 0.41 14.43 1.75
N TRP A 42 -0.16 14.50 0.54
CA TRP A 42 0.61 14.41 -0.70
C TRP A 42 1.43 15.67 -0.98
N GLU A 43 0.95 16.85 -0.58
CA GLU A 43 1.70 18.11 -0.62
C GLU A 43 2.89 18.11 0.34
N GLU A 44 2.71 17.57 1.55
CA GLU A 44 3.77 17.36 2.53
C GLU A 44 4.85 16.41 1.97
N LEU A 45 4.44 15.25 1.44
CA LEU A 45 5.39 14.31 0.83
C LEU A 45 6.09 14.89 -0.41
N ALA A 46 5.37 15.66 -1.23
CA ALA A 46 5.95 16.37 -2.37
C ALA A 46 7.01 17.40 -1.94
N SER A 47 6.82 18.03 -0.77
CA SER A 47 7.81 18.97 -0.22
C SER A 47 9.09 18.25 0.25
N GLU A 48 9.00 16.98 0.61
CA GLU A 48 10.14 16.12 0.97
C GLU A 48 10.82 15.44 -0.23
N MET A 49 10.12 15.34 -1.38
CA MET A 49 10.62 14.76 -2.62
C MET A 49 10.93 15.88 -3.63
N GLU A 50 12.20 16.30 -3.70
CA GLU A 50 12.65 17.20 -4.78
C GLU A 50 12.22 16.62 -6.15
N ASP A 51 11.62 17.46 -6.99
CA ASP A 51 11.08 17.15 -8.32
C ASP A 51 9.76 16.35 -8.41
N LYS A 52 9.03 16.12 -7.32
CA LYS A 52 7.69 15.51 -7.37
C LYS A 52 6.60 16.48 -6.93
N ASN A 53 5.47 16.45 -7.63
CA ASN A 53 4.27 17.17 -7.20
C ASN A 53 3.24 16.20 -6.60
N ALA A 54 2.39 16.73 -5.71
CA ALA A 54 1.39 15.99 -4.97
C ALA A 54 0.46 15.15 -5.88
N GLU A 55 -0.01 15.76 -6.98
CA GLU A 55 -0.91 15.08 -7.93
C GLU A 55 -0.23 13.87 -8.59
N SER A 56 1.03 14.00 -9.01
CA SER A 56 1.80 12.91 -9.61
C SER A 56 2.04 11.80 -8.60
N LEU A 57 2.33 12.13 -7.34
CA LEU A 57 2.51 11.14 -6.27
C LEU A 57 1.22 10.37 -6.02
N GLU A 58 0.09 11.06 -5.91
CA GLU A 58 -1.21 10.42 -5.72
C GLU A 58 -1.56 9.52 -6.91
N GLN A 59 -1.42 10.02 -8.14
CA GLN A 59 -1.70 9.25 -9.35
C GLN A 59 -0.79 8.03 -9.48
N HIS A 60 0.49 8.18 -9.18
CA HIS A 60 1.46 7.10 -9.22
C HIS A 60 1.15 6.05 -8.16
N PHE A 61 0.87 6.47 -6.93
CA PHE A 61 0.47 5.57 -5.85
C PHE A 61 -0.80 4.80 -6.19
N ARG A 62 -1.85 5.45 -6.71
CA ARG A 62 -3.09 4.77 -7.15
C ARG A 62 -2.82 3.73 -8.25
N LYS A 63 -1.93 4.02 -9.20
CA LYS A 63 -1.53 3.06 -10.25
C LYS A 63 -0.74 1.89 -9.66
N LEU A 64 0.12 2.16 -8.69
CA LEU A 64 0.91 1.16 -7.96
C LEU A 64 0.01 0.23 -7.14
N LEU A 65 -0.97 0.77 -6.40
CA LEU A 65 -1.98 0.02 -5.66
C LEU A 65 -2.73 -0.97 -6.53
N LYS A 66 -3.15 -0.52 -7.73
CA LYS A 66 -3.97 -1.32 -8.64
C LYS A 66 -3.26 -2.55 -9.19
N VAL A 67 -1.93 -2.54 -9.26
CA VAL A 67 -1.17 -3.54 -10.03
C VAL A 67 -0.13 -4.29 -9.21
N LYS A 68 0.46 -3.66 -8.18
CA LYS A 68 1.74 -4.13 -7.61
C LYS A 68 1.85 -4.11 -6.09
N ILE A 69 0.87 -3.64 -5.32
CA ILE A 69 1.08 -3.47 -3.88
C ILE A 69 1.54 -4.77 -3.17
N TYR A 70 1.02 -5.93 -3.57
CA TYR A 70 1.41 -7.22 -3.00
C TYR A 70 2.66 -7.84 -3.64
N GLY A 71 3.29 -7.15 -4.59
CA GLY A 71 4.51 -7.57 -5.27
C GLY A 71 5.79 -6.94 -4.72
N PHE A 72 5.70 -6.12 -3.67
CA PHE A 72 6.86 -5.52 -3.01
C PHE A 72 7.47 -6.53 -2.04
N GLU A 73 8.54 -7.20 -2.46
CA GLU A 73 9.22 -8.23 -1.66
C GLU A 73 10.06 -7.63 -0.52
N ASP A 74 10.56 -6.41 -0.70
CA ASP A 74 11.41 -5.69 0.26
C ASP A 74 10.60 -4.83 1.26
N THR A 75 9.29 -5.02 1.34
CA THR A 75 8.41 -4.26 2.25
C THR A 75 7.75 -5.21 3.24
N ASP A 76 7.63 -4.75 4.50
CA ASP A 76 6.98 -5.52 5.55
C ASP A 76 5.58 -5.99 5.09
N PRO A 77 5.29 -7.30 5.12
CA PRO A 77 4.00 -7.82 4.73
C PRO A 77 2.84 -7.20 5.51
N GLU A 78 3.01 -6.83 6.79
CA GLU A 78 1.95 -6.17 7.58
C GLU A 78 1.61 -4.78 7.03
N ILE A 79 2.61 -4.05 6.52
CA ILE A 79 2.41 -2.74 5.88
C ILE A 79 1.52 -2.91 4.66
N LEU A 80 1.86 -3.87 3.79
CA LEU A 80 1.14 -4.13 2.54
C LEU A 80 -0.30 -4.59 2.80
N LEU A 81 -0.51 -5.45 3.79
CA LEU A 81 -1.85 -5.92 4.18
C LEU A 81 -2.69 -4.80 4.81
N THR A 82 -2.08 -3.94 5.62
CA THR A 82 -2.77 -2.80 6.24
C THR A 82 -3.27 -1.81 5.18
N ILE A 83 -2.40 -1.44 4.24
CA ILE A 83 -2.78 -0.57 3.13
C ILE A 83 -3.85 -1.25 2.26
N GLY A 84 -3.65 -2.52 1.90
CA GLY A 84 -4.58 -3.27 1.08
C GLY A 84 -5.97 -3.40 1.70
N LYS A 85 -6.06 -3.64 3.02
CA LYS A 85 -7.32 -3.69 3.75
C LYS A 85 -8.00 -2.33 3.83
N HIS A 86 -7.25 -1.28 4.17
CA HIS A 86 -7.80 0.06 4.30
C HIS A 86 -8.38 0.59 2.97
N TRP A 87 -7.74 0.26 1.85
CA TRP A 87 -8.17 0.67 0.50
C TRP A 87 -9.06 -0.32 -0.21
N GLU A 88 -9.45 -1.41 0.47
CA GLU A 88 -10.26 -2.47 -0.12
C GLU A 88 -9.66 -2.98 -1.45
N VAL A 89 -8.32 -3.04 -1.53
CA VAL A 89 -7.62 -3.52 -2.72
C VAL A 89 -7.93 -5.01 -2.88
N PRO A 90 -8.51 -5.41 -4.02
CA PRO A 90 -8.84 -6.81 -4.23
C PRO A 90 -7.55 -7.63 -4.42
N MET A 91 -7.49 -8.77 -3.75
CA MET A 91 -6.42 -9.73 -3.83
C MET A 91 -6.96 -11.04 -4.43
N ASN A 92 -6.46 -11.42 -5.60
CA ASN A 92 -6.86 -12.71 -6.18
C ASN A 92 -6.22 -13.90 -5.43
N ASN A 93 -6.78 -15.10 -5.58
CA ASN A 93 -6.31 -16.30 -4.89
C ASN A 93 -4.85 -16.67 -5.22
N LYS A 94 -4.34 -16.31 -6.41
CA LYS A 94 -2.94 -16.57 -6.79
C LYS A 94 -1.98 -15.66 -6.05
N ILE A 95 -2.29 -14.37 -5.99
CA ILE A 95 -1.55 -13.37 -5.23
C ILE A 95 -1.60 -13.73 -3.75
N LYS A 96 -2.78 -14.10 -3.23
CA LYS A 96 -2.96 -14.57 -1.86
C LYS A 96 -2.00 -15.73 -1.56
N ALA A 97 -2.07 -16.83 -2.31
CA ALA A 97 -1.24 -18.01 -2.06
C ALA A 97 0.26 -17.67 -2.10
N ALA A 98 0.71 -16.93 -3.13
CA ALA A 98 2.11 -16.52 -3.25
C ALA A 98 2.55 -15.58 -2.11
N PHE A 99 1.65 -14.70 -1.65
CA PHE A 99 1.94 -13.79 -0.54
C PHE A 99 1.99 -14.53 0.80
N GLU A 100 1.04 -15.43 1.07
CA GLU A 100 1.01 -16.26 2.28
C GLU A 100 2.26 -17.15 2.40
N GLU A 101 2.67 -17.78 1.29
CA GLU A 101 3.88 -18.62 1.23
C GLU A 101 5.15 -17.82 1.55
N LYS A 102 5.26 -16.58 1.05
CA LYS A 102 6.43 -15.72 1.27
C LYS A 102 6.44 -15.04 2.64
N SER A 103 5.28 -14.56 3.08
CA SER A 103 5.16 -13.76 4.30
C SER A 103 4.99 -14.60 5.56
N GLY A 104 4.61 -15.88 5.42
CA GLY A 104 4.21 -16.71 6.56
C GLY A 104 2.93 -16.20 7.24
N MET A 105 2.11 -15.40 6.54
CA MET A 105 0.82 -14.92 7.04
C MET A 105 -0.31 -15.75 6.45
N SER A 106 -1.41 -15.86 7.19
CA SER A 106 -2.69 -16.36 6.69
C SER A 106 -3.64 -15.18 6.51
N ILE A 107 -4.16 -15.00 5.29
CA ILE A 107 -5.01 -13.87 4.89
C ILE A 107 -6.45 -14.35 4.75
N GLN A 108 -7.39 -13.61 5.32
CA GLN A 108 -8.82 -13.82 5.17
C GLN A 108 -9.39 -12.79 4.21
N LEU A 109 -10.05 -13.28 3.15
CA LEU A 109 -10.72 -12.44 2.14
C LEU A 109 -12.24 -12.55 2.26
N ASN A 110 -12.95 -11.47 1.91
CA ASN A 110 -14.42 -11.50 1.76
C ASN A 110 -14.83 -12.04 0.36
N ARG A 111 -16.13 -12.04 0.09
CA ARG A 111 -16.69 -12.45 -1.21
C ARG A 111 -16.26 -11.58 -2.39
N GLU A 112 -15.83 -10.35 -2.12
CA GLU A 112 -15.30 -9.42 -3.13
C GLU A 112 -13.77 -9.52 -3.28
N MET A 113 -13.15 -10.55 -2.68
CA MET A 113 -11.70 -10.76 -2.69
C MET A 113 -10.90 -9.66 -1.97
N LYS A 114 -11.53 -8.93 -1.04
CA LYS A 114 -10.89 -7.88 -0.23
C LYS A 114 -10.43 -8.43 1.12
N ILE A 115 -9.34 -7.89 1.64
CA ILE A 115 -8.79 -8.30 2.93
C ILE A 115 -9.73 -7.92 4.07
N VAL A 116 -10.12 -8.90 4.87
CA VAL A 116 -10.92 -8.71 6.09
C VAL A 116 -10.02 -8.80 7.32
N ASN A 117 -9.12 -9.77 7.33
CA ASN A 117 -8.22 -10.03 8.45
C ASN A 117 -6.96 -10.78 8.00
N TRP A 118 -5.95 -10.81 8.85
CA TRP A 118 -4.78 -11.68 8.69
C TRP A 118 -4.22 -12.08 10.05
N SER A 119 -3.49 -13.18 10.07
CA SER A 119 -2.77 -13.65 11.26
C SER A 119 -1.43 -14.25 10.85
N LYS A 120 -0.45 -14.26 11.75
CA LYS A 120 0.76 -15.07 11.53
C LYS A 120 0.34 -16.53 11.40
N SER A 121 0.83 -17.20 10.36
CA SER A 121 0.62 -18.64 10.21
C SER A 121 1.31 -19.31 11.39
N ALA A 122 0.55 -20.01 12.21
CA ALA A 122 1.11 -20.87 13.24
C ALA A 122 1.73 -22.06 12.51
N ASN A 123 3.03 -21.95 12.21
CA ASN A 123 3.87 -23.11 11.91
C ASN A 123 4.18 -23.84 13.21
#